data_AF-A0A512B3F8-F1
#
_entry.id   AF-A0A512B3F8-F1
#
_cell.length_a   1.000
_cell.length_b   1.000
_cell.length_c   1.000
_cell.angle_alpha   90.00
_cell.angle_beta   90.00
_cell.angle_gamma   90.00
#
_symmetry.space_group_name_H-M   'P 1'
#
loop_
_entity.id
_entity.type
_entity.pdbx_description
1 polymer ?
#
loop_
_entity_poly.entity_id
_entity_poly.type
_entity_poly.pdbx_seq_one_letter_code
_entity_poly.pdbx_strand_id
1 'polypeptide(L)' 'MLNKAKIDVLISGHTHKYGVHLPVEGQHNYPIIIGGGPADTKRTIINVTADQKALNLQMFDDSGKQVGALKI' A
#
# COMPACT_ATOMS: atom_id res chain seq x y z
N MET A 1 15.56 2.96 11.09
CA MET A 1 14.64 2.70 12.22
C MET A 1 13.61 1.65 11.85
N LEU A 2 12.81 1.85 10.80
CA LEU A 2 11.70 0.95 10.42
C LEU A 2 12.14 -0.48 10.06
N ASN A 3 13.27 -0.67 9.36
CA ASN A 3 13.82 -2.02 9.13
C ASN A 3 14.14 -2.76 10.45
N LYS A 4 14.66 -2.04 11.46
CA LYS A 4 14.97 -2.62 12.78
C LYS A 4 13.69 -2.96 13.57
N ALA A 5 12.63 -2.19 13.36
CA ALA A 5 11.33 -2.41 13.97
C ALA A 5 10.53 -3.56 13.31
N LYS A 6 11.01 -4.10 12.18
CA LYS A 6 10.40 -5.22 11.45
C LYS A 6 8.92 -4.96 11.11
N ILE A 7 8.62 -3.77 10.59
CA ILE A 7 7.26 -3.50 10.09
C ILE A 7 6.98 -4.38 8.86
N ASP A 8 5.74 -4.82 8.70
CA ASP A 8 5.33 -5.64 7.56
C ASP A 8 5.02 -4.80 6.32
N VAL A 9 4.42 -3.62 6.50
CA VAL A 9 4.04 -2.71 5.41
C VAL A 9 4.04 -1.26 5.88
N LEU A 10 4.42 -0.33 5.00
CA LEU A 10 4.25 1.11 5.20
C LEU A 10 3.13 1.62 4.28
N ILE A 11 2.10 2.26 4.84
CA ILE A 11 1.05 2.95 4.06
C ILE A 11 1.28 4.45 4.18
N SER A 12 1.33 5.16 3.04
CA SER A 12 1.63 6.61 2.99
C SER A 12 0.82 7.35 1.92
N GLY A 13 0.90 8.68 1.92
CA GLY A 13 0.21 9.58 0.98
C GLY A 13 1.14 10.61 0.37
N HIS A 14 0.69 11.87 0.30
CA HIS A 14 1.43 13.06 -0.17
C HIS A 14 1.62 13.21 -1.70
N THR A 15 1.87 12.13 -2.44
CA THR A 15 2.23 12.24 -3.89
C THR A 15 1.05 12.43 -4.84
N HIS A 16 -0.17 12.15 -4.39
CA HIS A 16 -1.38 12.04 -5.21
C HIS A 16 -1.26 11.04 -6.37
N LYS A 17 -0.35 10.06 -6.25
CA LYS A 17 -0.13 8.98 -7.22
C LYS A 17 -0.11 7.66 -6.46
N TYR A 18 -1.07 6.79 -6.75
CA TYR A 18 -1.11 5.50 -6.11
C TYR A 18 0.05 4.61 -6.55
N GLY A 19 0.46 3.68 -5.70
CA GLY A 19 1.55 2.77 -6.03
C GLY A 19 1.73 1.64 -5.02
N VAL A 20 2.23 0.51 -5.51
CA VAL A 20 2.74 -0.60 -4.72
C VAL A 20 4.24 -0.69 -4.99
N HIS A 21 5.05 -0.29 -4.02
CA HIS A 21 6.51 -0.30 -4.12
C HIS A 21 7.03 -1.45 -3.28
N LEU A 22 7.61 -2.46 -3.93
CA LEU A 22 8.19 -3.60 -3.25
C LEU A 22 9.46 -3.21 -2.47
N PRO A 23 9.90 -4.04 -1.50
CA PRO A 23 11.19 -3.85 -0.84
C PRO A 23 12.33 -3.63 -1.83
N VAL A 24 13.26 -2.76 -1.48
CA VAL A 24 14.45 -2.48 -2.28
C VAL A 24 15.68 -2.79 -1.44
N GLU A 25 16.49 -3.73 -1.92
CA GLU A 25 17.71 -4.18 -1.23
C GLU A 25 18.64 -2.99 -0.94
N GLY A 26 19.18 -2.95 0.27
CA GLY A 26 20.03 -1.85 0.74
C GLY A 26 19.26 -0.57 1.13
N GLN A 27 17.94 -0.51 0.95
CA GLN A 27 17.12 0.67 1.31
C GLN A 27 16.06 0.35 2.37
N HIS A 28 15.06 -0.47 2.03
CA HIS A 28 13.94 -0.81 2.91
C HIS A 28 13.48 -2.25 2.69
N ASN A 29 13.18 -2.94 3.79
CA ASN A 29 12.86 -4.36 3.80
C ASN A 29 11.36 -4.66 3.77
N TYR A 30 10.54 -3.62 3.62
CA TYR A 30 9.09 -3.69 3.64
C TYR A 30 8.51 -3.00 2.40
N PRO A 31 7.37 -3.46 1.88
CA PRO A 31 6.63 -2.77 0.84
C PRO A 31 6.08 -1.43 1.33
N ILE A 32 5.99 -0.47 0.41
CA ILE A 32 5.38 0.85 0.60
C ILE A 32 4.16 0.95 -0.30
N ILE A 33 3.00 1.22 0.30
CA ILE A 33 1.73 1.42 -0.38
C ILE A 33 1.40 2.91 -0.33
N ILE A 34 1.15 3.49 -1.50
CA ILE A 34 0.80 4.90 -1.63
C ILE A 34 -0.61 5.02 -2.18
N GLY A 35 -1.46 5.81 -1.52
CA GLY A 35 -2.81 6.12 -2.01
C GLY A 35 -2.81 7.22 -3.09
N GLY A 36 -3.84 7.21 -3.92
CA GLY A 36 -4.09 8.23 -4.93
C GLY A 36 -4.58 9.57 -4.34
N GLY A 37 -4.66 10.60 -5.18
CA GLY A 37 -5.08 11.94 -4.79
C GLY A 37 -6.60 12.13 -4.77
N PRO A 38 -7.14 13.19 -4.16
CA PRO A 38 -8.58 13.36 -3.96
C PRO A 38 -9.38 13.66 -5.24
N ALA A 39 -8.71 13.93 -6.36
CA ALA A 39 -9.35 14.25 -7.63
C ALA A 39 -10.08 13.03 -8.22
N ASP A 40 -11.12 13.31 -9.01
CA ASP A 40 -11.79 12.30 -9.82
C ASP A 40 -10.77 11.58 -10.71
N THR A 41 -10.99 10.29 -10.93
CA THR A 41 -10.13 9.32 -11.63
C THR A 41 -8.77 9.03 -10.99
N LYS A 42 -8.44 9.70 -9.88
CA LYS A 42 -7.15 9.53 -9.18
C LYS A 42 -7.29 9.07 -7.74
N ARG A 43 -8.49 9.17 -7.16
CA ARG A 43 -8.75 8.75 -5.78
C ARG A 43 -8.74 7.24 -5.67
N THR A 44 -8.28 6.77 -4.52
CA THR A 44 -8.26 5.34 -4.22
C THR A 44 -8.70 5.07 -2.79
N ILE A 45 -9.25 3.89 -2.55
CA ILE A 45 -9.45 3.33 -1.23
C ILE A 45 -8.47 2.16 -1.04
N ILE A 46 -7.79 2.12 0.10
CA ILE A 46 -6.97 0.98 0.52
C ILE A 46 -7.74 0.21 1.60
N ASN A 47 -8.16 -1.00 1.27
CA ASN A 47 -8.82 -1.93 2.18
C ASN A 47 -7.79 -2.89 2.75
N VAL A 48 -7.70 -2.95 4.08
CA VAL A 48 -6.81 -3.87 4.80
C VAL A 48 -7.64 -4.81 5.63
N THR A 49 -7.44 -6.11 5.42
CA THR A 49 -8.04 -7.19 6.21
C THR A 49 -6.91 -8.06 6.76
N ALA A 50 -6.84 -8.20 8.07
CA ALA A 50 -5.83 -9.02 8.73
C ALA A 50 -6.47 -10.09 9.61
N ASP A 51 -5.88 -11.28 9.61
CA ASP A 51 -6.18 -12.35 10.54
C ASP A 51 -4.88 -12.95 11.12
N GLN A 52 -4.97 -14.07 11.85
CA GLN A 52 -3.80 -14.73 12.42
C GLN A 52 -2.83 -15.35 11.39
N LYS A 53 -3.23 -15.42 10.11
CA LYS A 53 -2.48 -16.07 9.04
C LYS A 53 -1.89 -15.09 8.05
N ALA A 54 -2.59 -13.99 7.77
CA ALA A 54 -2.19 -13.05 6.72
C ALA A 54 -2.72 -11.64 6.93
N LEU A 55 -1.98 -10.68 6.38
CA LEU A 55 -2.44 -9.32 6.08
C LEU A 55 -2.74 -9.23 4.59
N ASN A 56 -4.00 -8.99 4.23
CA ASN A 56 -4.45 -8.82 2.86
C ASN A 56 -4.80 -7.35 2.63
N LEU A 57 -4.08 -6.70 1.72
CA LEU A 57 -4.31 -5.33 1.31
C LEU A 57 -4.75 -5.32 -0.14
N GLN A 58 -5.85 -4.60 -0.41
CA GLN A 58 -6.36 -4.34 -1.76
C GLN A 58 -6.59 -2.85 -1.91
N MET A 59 -6.25 -2.31 -3.07
CA MET A 59 -6.45 -0.91 -3.41
C MET A 59 -7.37 -0.81 -4.63
N PHE A 60 -8.39 0.02 -4.52
CA PHE A 60 -9.39 0.25 -5.56
C PHE A 60 -9.38 1.70 -6.00
N ASP A 61 -9.54 1.96 -7.31
CA ASP A 61 -9.83 3.30 -7.82
C ASP A 61 -11.32 3.68 -7.61
N ASP A 62 -11.72 4.87 -8.05
CA ASP A 62 -13.10 5.35 -7.92
C ASP A 62 -14.13 4.65 -8.82
N SER A 63 -13.68 3.87 -9.79
CA SER A 63 -14.55 2.95 -10.53
C SER A 63 -14.81 1.64 -9.78
N GLY A 64 -14.12 1.42 -8.65
CA GLY A 64 -14.13 0.16 -7.92
C GLY A 64 -13.19 -0.89 -8.52
N LYS A 65 -12.37 -0.54 -9.52
CA LYS A 65 -11.39 -1.44 -10.11
C LYS A 65 -10.20 -1.58 -9.18
N GLN A 66 -9.73 -2.82 -8.98
CA GLN A 66 -8.51 -3.07 -8.22
C GLN A 66 -7.28 -2.58 -8.98
N VAL A 67 -6.50 -1.71 -8.35
CA VAL A 67 -5.28 -1.09 -8.90
C VAL A 67 -4.00 -1.43 -8.13
N GLY A 68 -4.13 -2.13 -7.01
CA GLY A 68 -3.02 -2.64 -6.23
C GLY A 68 -3.45 -3.76 -5.29
N ALA A 69 -2.54 -4.69 -4.99
CA ALA A 69 -2.74 -5.71 -3.97
C ALA A 69 -1.42 -6.12 -3.35
N LEU A 70 -1.49 -6.54 -2.08
CA LEU A 70 -0.38 -7.10 -1.34
C LEU A 70 -0.94 -8.13 -0.36
N LYS A 71 -0.29 -9.29 -0.28
CA LYS A 71 -0.55 -10.29 0.74
C LYS A 71 0.76 -10.62 1.44
N ILE A 72 0.74 -10.49 2.77
CA ILE A 72 1.84 -10.86 3.67
C ILE A 72 1.34 -11.99 4.56
#